data_AF-A0A519RTC8-F1
#
_entry.id   AF-A0A519RTC8-F1
#
_cell.length_a   1.000
_cell.length_b   1.000
_cell.length_c   1.000
_cell.angle_alpha   90.00
_cell.angle_beta   90.00
_cell.angle_gamma   90.00
#
_symmetry.space_group_name_H-M   'P 1'
#
loop_
_entity.id
_entity.type
_entity.pdbx_description
1 polymer ?
#
loop_
_entity_poly.entity_id
_entity_poly.type
_entity_poly.pdbx_seq_one_letter_code
_entity_poly.pdbx_strand_id
1 'polypeptide(L)' 'IFNFGNILFYLKAHREMSENPSTVFAAMNMGVIIAGSLIGIFIFRERLSKWNYLGLGLALVAIVLITLSKIYAV' A
#
# COMPACT_ATOMS: atom_id res chain seq x y z
N ILE A 1 10.33 -9.65 14.02
CA ILE A 1 10.05 -10.54 12.87
C ILE A 1 9.34 -9.83 11.72
N PHE A 2 8.17 -9.20 11.92
CA PHE A 2 7.36 -8.64 10.81
C PHE A 2 8.01 -7.46 10.07
N ASN A 3 8.60 -6.51 10.79
CA ASN A 3 9.34 -5.40 10.15
C ASN A 3 10.55 -5.89 9.36
N PHE A 4 11.31 -6.85 9.91
CA PHE A 4 12.44 -7.45 9.22
C PHE A 4 11.97 -8.23 7.97
N GLY A 5 10.88 -8.99 8.09
CA GLY A 5 10.24 -9.68 6.96
C GLY A 5 9.82 -8.71 5.86
N ASN A 6 9.17 -7.59 6.21
CA ASN A 6 8.78 -6.56 5.25
C ASN A 6 9.99 -6.04 4.45
N ILE A 7 11.09 -5.68 5.14
CA ILE A 7 12.32 -5.21 4.49
C ILE A 7 12.98 -6.32 3.64
N LEU A 8 12.99 -7.58 4.11
CA LEU A 8 13.54 -8.71 3.37
C LEU A 8 12.80 -8.94 2.05
N PHE A 9 11.47 -8.98 2.09
CA PHE A 9 10.63 -9.12 0.90
C PHE A 9 10.70 -7.88 0.00
N TYR A 10 10.82 -6.68 0.58
CA TYR A 10 11.05 -5.44 -0.16
C TYR A 10 12.33 -5.51 -1.00
N LEU A 11 13.44 -5.90 -0.37
CA LEU A 11 14.74 -6.03 -1.03
C LEU A 11 14.72 -7.14 -2.07
N LYS A 12 14.05 -8.26 -1.78
CA LYS A 12 13.92 -9.37 -2.73
C LYS A 12 13.11 -8.96 -3.96
N ALA A 13 11.97 -8.30 -3.78
CA ALA A 13 11.14 -7.81 -4.88
C ALA A 13 11.87 -6.76 -5.73
N HIS A 14 12.65 -5.86 -5.12
CA HIS A 14 13.49 -4.90 -5.85
C HIS A 14 14.62 -5.57 -6.64
N ARG A 15 15.17 -6.70 -6.16
CA ARG A 15 16.18 -7.46 -6.90
C ARG A 15 15.59 -8.22 -8.09
N GLU A 16 14.41 -8.81 -7.93
CA GLU A 16 13.72 -9.54 -9.01
C GLU A 16 13.08 -8.58 -10.05
N MET A 17 12.64 -7.41 -9.62
CA MET A 17 12.06 -6.36 -10.47
C MET A 17 13.01 -5.15 -10.59
N SER A 18 14.31 -5.40 -10.70
CA SER A 18 15.34 -4.35 -10.75
C SER A 18 15.17 -3.40 -11.92
N GLU A 19 14.51 -3.83 -13.00
CA GLU A 19 14.20 -2.98 -14.16
C GLU A 19 12.96 -2.09 -13.96
N ASN A 20 12.10 -2.39 -12.96
CA ASN A 20 10.86 -1.66 -12.71
C ASN A 20 10.62 -1.41 -11.20
N PRO A 21 11.53 -0.70 -10.51
CA PRO A 21 11.45 -0.46 -9.07
C PRO A 21 10.18 0.31 -8.66
N SER A 22 9.69 1.20 -9.53
CA SER A 22 8.46 1.96 -9.32
C SER A 22 7.24 1.07 -9.10
N THR A 23 7.21 -0.11 -9.73
CA THR A 23 6.13 -1.09 -9.53
C THR A 23 6.18 -1.70 -8.13
N VAL A 24 7.38 -2.02 -7.64
CA VAL A 24 7.56 -2.62 -6.31
C VAL A 24 7.17 -1.61 -5.23
N PHE A 25 7.57 -0.35 -5.39
CA PHE A 25 7.17 0.74 -4.50
C PHE A 25 5.66 0.94 -4.46
N ALA A 26 5.01 0.98 -5.62
CA ALA A 26 3.56 1.15 -5.71
C ALA A 26 2.81 -0.05 -5.09
N ALA A 27 3.22 -1.27 -5.43
CA ALA A 27 2.62 -2.50 -4.93
C ALA A 27 2.76 -2.63 -3.41
N MET A 28 3.93 -2.30 -2.85
CA MET A 28 4.14 -2.41 -1.41
C MET A 28 3.33 -1.37 -0.64
N ASN A 29 3.34 -0.09 -1.06
CA ASN A 29 2.57 0.95 -0.37
C ASN A 29 1.07 0.64 -0.42
N MET A 30 0.55 0.25 -1.59
CA MET A 30 -0.85 -0.11 -1.75
C MET A 30 -1.22 -1.38 -0.95
N GLY A 31 -0.34 -2.40 -0.97
CA GLY A 31 -0.54 -3.64 -0.25
C GLY A 31 -0.60 -3.45 1.27
N VAL A 32 0.28 -2.60 1.83
CA VAL A 32 0.27 -2.28 3.27
C VAL A 32 -1.01 -1.51 3.64
N ILE A 33 -1.44 -0.55 2.82
CA ILE A 33 -2.68 0.22 3.07
C ILE A 33 -3.91 -0.70 3.05
N ILE A 34 -4.04 -1.57 2.04
CA ILE A 34 -5.18 -2.49 1.91
C ILE A 34 -5.18 -3.52 3.05
N ALA A 35 -4.04 -4.16 3.32
CA ALA A 35 -3.93 -5.15 4.39
C ALA A 35 -4.17 -4.53 5.77
N GLY A 36 -3.60 -3.34 6.03
CA GLY A 36 -3.81 -2.60 7.27
C GLY A 36 -5.28 -2.22 7.46
N SER A 37 -5.94 -1.73 6.41
CA SER A 37 -7.36 -1.37 6.44
C SER A 37 -8.26 -2.59 6.67
N LEU A 38 -7.99 -3.71 5.98
CA LEU A 38 -8.72 -4.97 6.17
C LEU A 38 -8.55 -5.48 7.60
N ILE A 39 -7.32 -5.51 8.12
CA ILE A 39 -7.05 -5.96 9.48
C ILE A 39 -7.74 -5.03 10.51
N GLY A 40 -7.69 -3.72 10.31
CA GLY A 40 -8.40 -2.74 11.16
C GLY A 40 -9.91 -2.96 11.19
N ILE A 41 -10.53 -3.21 10.03
CA ILE A 41 -11.97 -3.45 9.92
C ILE A 41 -12.36 -4.82 10.51
N PHE A 42 -11.66 -5.89 10.15
CA PHE A 42 -12.06 -7.26 10.48
C PHE A 42 -11.63 -7.71 11.89
N ILE A 43 -10.41 -7.39 12.31
CA ILE A 43 -9.87 -7.85 13.60
C ILE A 43 -10.26 -6.89 14.72
N PHE A 44 -10.10 -5.58 14.50
CA PHE A 44 -10.33 -4.60 15.55
C PHE A 44 -11.79 -4.12 15.62
N ARG A 45 -12.64 -4.51 14.65
CA ARG A 45 -14.05 -4.06 14.52
C ARG A 45 -14.18 -2.56 14.76
N GLU A 46 -13.23 -1.78 14.25
CA GLU A 46 -13.18 -0.36 14.52
C GLU A 46 -14.49 0.31 14.07
N ARG A 47 -15.19 0.98 15.00
CA ARG A 47 -16.25 1.91 14.63
C ARG A 47 -15.58 3.09 13.95
N LEU A 48 -15.46 3.02 12.63
CA LEU A 48 -14.86 4.05 11.80
C LEU A 48 -15.59 5.37 12.06
N SER A 49 -14.91 6.28 12.76
CA SER A 49 -15.37 7.66 12.93
C SER A 49 -15.40 8.35 11.56
N LYS A 50 -16.19 9.43 11.42
CA LYS A 50 -16.26 10.21 10.18
C LYS A 50 -14.87 10.65 9.68
N TRP A 51 -13.92 10.87 10.60
CA TRP A 51 -12.53 11.21 10.28
C TRP A 51 -11.72 10.03 9.72
N ASN A 52 -11.91 8.81 10.22
CA ASN A 52 -11.26 7.61 9.66
C ASN A 52 -11.76 7.34 8.24
N TYR A 53 -13.05 7.57 7.98
CA TYR A 53 -13.61 7.47 6.63
C TYR A 53 -12.98 8.48 5.66
N LEU A 54 -12.75 9.71 6.12
CA LEU A 54 -12.06 10.74 5.34
C LEU A 54 -10.61 10.32 5.03
N GLY A 55 -9.90 9.77 6.03
CA GLY A 55 -8.55 9.23 5.87
C GLY A 55 -8.49 8.05 4.89
N LEU A 56 -9.47 7.15 4.94
CA LEU A 56 -9.58 6.03 4.00
C LEU A 56 -9.85 6.53 2.57
N GLY A 57 -10.70 7.56 2.42
CA GLY A 57 -10.95 8.22 1.14
C GLY A 57 -9.71 8.89 0.56
N LEU A 58 -8.93 9.59 1.38
CA LEU A 58 -7.65 10.18 0.96
C LEU A 58 -6.62 9.11 0.56
N ALA A 59 -6.56 7.99 1.28
CA ALA A 59 -5.69 6.86 0.93
C ALA A 59 -6.08 6.24 -0.43
N LEU A 60 -7.38 6.10 -0.70
CA LEU A 60 -7.90 5.67 -2.00
C LEU A 60 -7.51 6.64 -3.12
N VAL A 61 -7.64 7.96 -2.90
CA VAL A 61 -7.23 8.99 -3.88
C VAL A 61 -5.72 8.90 -4.16
N ALA A 62 -4.89 8.75 -3.13
CA ALA A 62 -3.45 8.58 -3.30
C ALA A 62 -3.10 7.33 -4.13
N ILE A 63 -3.79 6.21 -3.89
CA ILE A 63 -3.66 4.97 -4.67
C ILE A 63 -3.99 5.20 -6.14
N VAL A 64 -5.10 5.90 -6.42
CA VAL A 64 -5.53 6.24 -7.79
C VAL A 64 -4.49 7.12 -8.48
N LEU A 65 -3.98 8.16 -7.81
CA LEU A 65 -2.96 9.05 -8.36
C LEU A 65 -1.64 8.32 -8.66
N ILE A 66 -1.19 7.43 -7.77
CA ILE A 66 0.02 6.62 -8.00
C ILE A 66 -0.18 5.68 -9.19
N THR A 67 -1.36 5.05 -9.29
CA THR A 67 -1.69 4.16 -10.40
C THR A 67 -1.77 4.91 -11.73
N LEU A 68 -2.41 6.08 -11.74
CA LEU A 68 -2.45 6.96 -12.91
C LEU A 68 -1.04 7.42 -13.31
N SER A 69 -0.24 7.90 -12.36
CA SER A 69 1.14 8.29 -12.63
C SER A 69 1.93 7.15 -13.28
N LYS A 70 1.73 5.92 -12.82
CA LYS A 70 2.38 4.75 -13.41
C LYS A 70 1.87 4.41 -14.81
N ILE A 71 0.58 4.60 -15.10
CA ILE A 71 -0.03 4.34 -16.41
C ILE A 71 0.40 5.38 -17.45
N TYR A 72 0.50 6.65 -17.06
CA TYR A 72 0.83 7.76 -17.96
C TYR A 72 2.34 8.09 -18.05
N ALA A 73 3.15 7.59 -17.13
CA ALA A 73 4.61 7.75 -17.16
C ALA A 73 5.36 6.59 -17.84
N VAL A 74 4.64 5.65 -18.46
CA VAL A 74 5.16 4.67 -19.43
C VAL A 74 5.03 5.25 -20.82
#